data_AF-A0A328A2Z1-F1
#
_entry.id   AF-A0A328A2Z1-F1
#
_cell.length_a   1.000
_cell.length_b   1.000
_cell.length_c   1.000
_cell.angle_alpha   90.00
_cell.angle_beta   90.00
_cell.angle_gamma   90.00
#
_symmetry.space_group_name_H-M   'P 1'
#
loop_
_entity.id
_entity.type
_entity.pdbx_description
1 polymer ?
#
loop_
_entity_poly.entity_id
_entity_poly.type
_entity_poly.pdbx_seq_one_letter_code
_entity_poly.pdbx_strand_id
1 'polypeptide(L)'
;MNALNNYEIFDRFNHRWTCSIYQNDMYHEAPTFMRLRCRKLNYDRIMETNNDELTLLRLLRYITLYLDELQYISHNVYKLSDVSPFPKDQLL
;
A
#
# COMPACT_ATOMS: atom_id res chain seq x y z
N MET A 1 -13.10 2.11 -20.23
CA MET A 1 -12.75 2.71 -18.92
C MET A 1 -11.53 3.57 -19.12
N ASN A 2 -11.72 4.88 -19.18
CA ASN A 2 -10.62 5.83 -19.22
C ASN A 2 -10.24 6.22 -17.79
N ALA A 3 -8.94 6.46 -17.56
CA ALA A 3 -8.48 7.02 -16.29
C ALA A 3 -8.78 8.51 -16.28
N LEU A 4 -9.58 8.97 -15.31
CA LEU A 4 -9.89 10.38 -15.09
C LEU A 4 -8.67 11.15 -14.57
N ASN A 5 -8.05 10.57 -13.54
CA ASN A 5 -6.93 11.16 -12.83
C ASN A 5 -5.85 10.09 -12.62
N ASN A 6 -4.60 10.52 -12.76
CA ASN A 6 -3.43 9.70 -12.45
C ASN A 6 -2.53 10.48 -11.50
N TYR A 7 -2.20 9.86 -10.37
CA TYR A 7 -1.25 10.39 -9.41
C TYR A 7 -0.02 9.51 -9.36
N GLU A 8 1.14 10.15 -9.33
CA GLU A 8 2.41 9.53 -9.01
C GLU A 8 2.90 10.08 -7.67
N ILE A 9 3.14 9.19 -6.72
CA ILE A 9 3.52 9.53 -5.35
C ILE A 9 4.79 8.76 -5.01
N PHE A 10 5.78 9.45 -4.44
CA PHE A 10 6.98 8.83 -3.90
C PHE A 10 6.88 8.79 -2.38
N ASP A 11 7.06 7.60 -1.80
CA ASP A 11 7.09 7.45 -0.35
C ASP A 11 8.45 7.81 0.26
N ARG A 12 8.56 7.74 1.59
CA ARG A 12 9.79 8.05 2.34
C ARG A 12 10.97 7.12 2.01
N PHE A 13 10.74 5.97 1.38
CA PHE A 13 11.76 5.03 0.93
C PHE A 13 12.04 5.16 -0.58
N ASN A 14 11.50 6.22 -1.21
CA ASN A 14 11.59 6.46 -2.64
C ASN A 14 10.94 5.36 -3.50
N HIS A 15 9.97 4.62 -2.95
CA HIS A 15 9.16 3.74 -3.78
C HIS A 15 8.11 4.56 -4.54
N ARG A 16 7.95 4.23 -5.81
CA ARG A 16 6.93 4.84 -6.67
C ARG A 16 5.58 4.14 -6.49
N TRP A 17 4.60 4.92 -6.08
CA TRP A 17 3.19 4.57 -6.03
C TRP A 17 2.47 5.20 -7.21
N THR A 18 1.79 4.39 -8.00
CA THR A 18 0.92 4.86 -9.10
C THR A 18 -0.53 4.65 -8.70
N CYS A 19 -1.31 5.72 -8.76
CA CYS A 19 -2.73 5.71 -8.48
C CYS A 19 -3.50 6.15 -9.73
N SER A 20 -4.43 5.32 -10.19
CA SER A 20 -5.30 5.63 -11.32
C SER A 20 -6.75 5.60 -10.86
N ILE A 21 -7.50 6.67 -11.12
CA ILE A 21 -8.93 6.75 -10.83
C ILE A 21 -9.70 6.53 -12.13
N TYR A 22 -10.66 5.62 -12.09
CA TYR A 22 -11.52 5.23 -13.20
C TYR A 22 -12.96 5.61 -12.87
N GLN A 23 -13.66 6.20 -13.84
CA GLN A 23 -15.10 6.33 -13.82
C GLN A 23 -15.70 5.42 -14.89
N ASN A 24 -16.89 4.90 -14.61
CA ASN A 24 -17.64 4.15 -15.59
C ASN A 24 -18.42 5.13 -16.47
N ASP A 25 -17.91 5.37 -17.68
CA ASP A 25 -18.50 6.28 -18.66
C ASP A 25 -19.94 5.87 -19.09
N MET A 26 -20.33 4.61 -18.85
CA MET A 26 -21.65 4.07 -19.23
C MET A 26 -22.72 4.24 -18.15
N TYR A 27 -22.32 4.51 -16.90
CA TYR A 27 -23.23 4.59 -15.75
C TYR A 27 -22.82 5.79 -14.88
N HIS A 28 -23.47 6.93 -15.10
CA HIS A 28 -23.17 8.17 -14.37
C HIS A 28 -23.27 8.05 -12.84
N GLU A 29 -24.10 7.13 -12.34
CA GLU A 29 -24.27 6.85 -10.90
C GLU A 29 -23.33 5.76 -10.36
N ALA A 30 -22.54 5.11 -11.22
CA ALA A 30 -21.63 4.07 -10.76
C ALA A 30 -20.49 4.68 -9.93
N PRO A 31 -20.10 4.02 -8.82
CA PRO A 31 -19.02 4.51 -7.97
C PRO A 31 -17.70 4.60 -8.76
N THR A 32 -16.91 5.62 -8.47
CA THR A 32 -15.56 5.71 -9.04
C THR A 32 -14.63 4.73 -8.34
N PHE A 33 -13.71 4.12 -9.10
CA PHE A 33 -12.76 3.16 -8.56
C PHE A 33 -11.35 3.68 -8.69
N MET A 34 -10.53 3.41 -7.68
CA MET A 34 -9.12 3.75 -7.62
C MET A 34 -8.29 2.47 -7.65
N ARG A 35 -7.28 2.41 -8.52
CA ARG A 35 -6.26 1.37 -8.49
C ARG A 35 -4.94 1.94 -7.99
N LEU A 36 -4.47 1.44 -6.86
CA LEU A 36 -3.20 1.80 -6.24
C LEU A 36 -2.18 0.68 -6.45
N ARG A 37 -1.01 1.01 -6.99
CA ARG A 37 0.07 0.06 -7.26
C ARG A 37 1.41 0.56 -6.75
N CYS A 38 2.19 -0.35 -6.18
CA CYS A 38 3.62 -0.15 -5.90
C CYS A 38 4.39 -1.41 -6.29
N ARG A 39 5.15 -1.33 -7.39
CA ARG A 39 5.86 -2.49 -7.95
C ARG A 39 6.93 -3.03 -7.00
N LYS A 40 7.64 -2.15 -6.30
CA LYS A 40 8.73 -2.53 -5.39
C LYS A 40 8.25 -3.37 -4.21
N LEU A 41 7.01 -3.13 -3.77
CA LEU A 41 6.35 -3.84 -2.67
C LEU A 41 5.44 -4.98 -3.15
N ASN A 42 5.40 -5.25 -4.47
CA ASN A 42 4.43 -6.17 -5.08
C ASN A 42 2.97 -5.89 -4.67
N TYR A 43 2.63 -4.60 -4.56
CA TYR A 43 1.32 -4.14 -4.12
C TYR A 43 0.46 -3.72 -5.32
N ASP A 44 -0.77 -4.25 -5.40
CA ASP A 44 -1.79 -3.89 -6.38
C ASP A 44 -3.18 -4.08 -5.76
N ARG A 45 -3.93 -2.97 -5.57
CA ARG A 45 -5.27 -3.00 -4.99
C ARG A 45 -6.21 -2.05 -5.71
N ILE A 46 -7.46 -2.48 -5.87
CA ILE A 46 -8.59 -1.65 -6.31
C ILE A 46 -9.44 -1.30 -5.08
N MET A 47 -9.84 -0.04 -4.98
CA MET A 47 -10.65 0.50 -3.89
C MET A 47 -11.74 1.41 -4.46
N GLU A 48 -12.90 1.48 -3.81
CA GLU A 48 -13.89 2.51 -4.12
C GLU A 48 -13.38 3.89 -3.68
N THR A 49 -13.71 4.91 -4.47
CA THR A 49 -13.36 6.30 -4.19
C THR A 49 -14.49 7.22 -4.64
N ASN A 50 -14.51 8.44 -4.10
CA ASN A 50 -15.45 9.50 -4.50
C ASN A 50 -14.80 10.56 -5.40
N ASN A 51 -13.51 10.43 -5.72
CA ASN A 51 -12.72 11.37 -6.53
C ASN A 51 -12.98 12.85 -6.19
N ASP A 52 -12.88 13.17 -4.89
CA ASP A 52 -13.06 14.50 -4.32
C ASP A 52 -11.70 15.17 -3.98
N GLU A 53 -11.73 16.43 -3.54
CA GLU A 53 -10.53 17.20 -3.17
C GLU A 53 -9.70 16.51 -2.05
N LEU A 54 -10.33 15.68 -1.23
CA LEU A 54 -9.68 14.96 -0.13
C LEU A 54 -9.07 13.62 -0.56
N THR A 55 -9.28 13.20 -1.81
CA THR A 55 -8.87 11.88 -2.31
C THR A 55 -7.35 11.70 -2.23
N LEU A 56 -6.58 12.74 -2.57
CA LEU A 56 -5.12 12.69 -2.46
C LEU A 56 -4.65 12.59 -1.00
N LEU A 57 -5.28 13.32 -0.07
CA LEU A 57 -4.95 13.25 1.37
C LEU A 57 -5.26 11.86 1.95
N ARG A 58 -6.41 11.27 1.59
CA ARG A 58 -6.77 9.91 1.99
C ARG A 58 -5.76 8.89 1.45
N LEU A 59 -5.32 9.07 0.21
CA LEU A 59 -4.33 8.20 -0.43
C LEU A 59 -2.96 8.27 0.26
N LEU A 60 -2.47 9.48 0.54
CA LEU A 60 -1.22 9.69 1.26
C LEU A 60 -1.27 9.07 2.66
N ARG A 61 -2.37 9.28 3.39
CA ARG A 61 -2.58 8.65 4.70
C ARG A 61 -2.54 7.13 4.61
N TYR A 62 -3.21 6.55 3.61
CA TYR A 62 -3.25 5.10 3.41
C TYR A 62 -1.85 4.52 3.16
N ILE A 63 -1.08 5.14 2.24
CA ILE A 63 0.29 4.71 1.92
C ILE A 63 1.17 4.75 3.17
N THR A 64 1.11 5.84 3.94
CA THR A 64 1.90 5.98 5.18
C THR A 64 1.58 4.88 6.19
N LEU A 65 0.29 4.62 6.46
CA LEU A 65 -0.12 3.58 7.41
C LEU A 65 0.31 2.19 6.94
N TYR A 66 0.15 1.88 5.65
CA TYR A 66 0.57 0.59 5.09
C TYR A 66 2.08 0.35 5.25
N LEU A 67 2.90 1.39 5.01
CA LEU A 67 4.34 1.29 5.17
C LEU A 67 4.74 1.10 6.64
N ASP A 68 4.06 1.76 7.57
CA ASP A 68 4.31 1.60 9.01
C ASP A 68 3.93 0.18 9.49
N GLU A 69 2.83 -0.39 8.99
CA GLU A 69 2.45 -1.78 9.26
C GLU A 69 3.49 -2.77 8.72
N LEU A 70 3.98 -2.56 7.49
CA LEU A 70 5.05 -3.39 6.92
C LEU A 70 6.34 -3.31 7.75
N GLN A 71 6.71 -2.12 8.22
CA GLN A 71 7.86 -1.96 9.10
C GLN A 71 7.64 -2.70 10.43
N TYR A 72 6.47 -2.57 11.04
CA TYR A 72 6.16 -3.25 12.29
C TYR A 72 6.26 -4.78 12.14
N ILE A 73 5.69 -5.34 11.07
CA ILE A 73 5.78 -6.77 10.78
C ILE A 73 7.24 -7.19 10.57
N SER A 74 7.98 -6.45 9.76
CA SER A 74 9.41 -6.71 9.52
C SER A 74 10.19 -6.78 10.84
N HIS A 75 10.06 -5.78 11.71
CA HIS A 75 10.77 -5.74 12.99
C HIS A 75 10.39 -6.89 13.92
N ASN A 76 9.14 -7.35 13.90
CA ASN A 76 8.71 -8.49 14.71
C ASN A 76 9.18 -9.84 14.16
N VAL A 77 9.25 -9.99 12.83
CA VAL A 77 9.80 -11.20 12.19
C VAL A 77 11.29 -11.34 12.52
N TYR A 78 12.07 -10.24 12.46
CA TYR A 78 13.49 -10.27 12.85
C TYR A 78 13.69 -10.60 14.33
N LYS A 79 12.85 -10.06 15.23
CA LYS A 79 12.91 -10.42 16.66
C LYS A 79 12.64 -11.90 16.94
N LEU A 80 11.79 -12.55 16.14
CA LEU A 80 11.50 -13.98 16.29
C LEU A 80 12.62 -14.87 15.75
N SER A 81 13.34 -14.43 14.71
CA SER A 81 14.50 -15.17 14.17
C SER A 81 15.76 -15.09 15.05
N ASP A 82 15.87 -14.08 15.91
CA ASP A 82 17.00 -13.91 16.84
C ASP A 82 16.88 -14.76 18.12
N VAL A 83 15.73 -15.42 18.33
CA VAL A 83 15.55 -16.38 19.43
C VAL A 83 15.85 -17.79 18.89
N SER A 84 17.11 -18.23 19.02
CA SER A 84 17.47 -19.65 18.81
C SER A 84 16.61 -20.52 19.74
N PRO A 85 15.83 -21.50 19.23
CA PRO A 85 15.01 -22.38 20.06
C PRO A 85 15.82 -23.40 20.88
N PHE A 86 17.15 -23.41 20.74
CA PHE A 86 18.01 -24.34 21.47
C PHE A 86 19.03 -23.58 22.33
N PRO A 87 19.12 -23.89 23.64
CA PRO A 87 20.28 -23.52 24.44
C PRO A 87 21.50 -24.20 23.81
N LYS A 88 22.58 -23.44 23.59
CA LYS A 88 23.82 -23.92 22.96
C LYS A 88 24.63 -24.89 23.84
N ASP A 89 24.14 -25.27 25.01
CA ASP A 89 24.89 -26.05 25.99
C ASP A 89 24.15 -27.34 26.35
N GLN A 90 24.27 -28.35 25.50
CA GLN A 90 24.16 -29.77 25.88
C GLN A 90 24.78 -30.64 24.78
N LEU A 91 26.08 -30.41 24.54
CA LEU A 91 26.98 -31.44 24.03
C LEU A 91 27.88 -31.81 25.20
N LEU A 92 27.55 -32.92 25.88
CA LEU A 92 28.46 -33.87 26.55
C LEU A 92 27.65 -35.09 26.97
#